data_AF-A0ABD3MRV1-F1
#
_entry.id   AF-A0ABD3MRV1-F1
#
_cell.length_a   1.000
_cell.length_b   1.000
_cell.length_c   1.000
_cell.angle_alpha   90.00
_cell.angle_beta   90.00
_cell.angle_gamma   90.00
#
_symmetry.space_group_name_H-M   'P 1'
#
loop_
_entity.id
_entity.type
_entity.pdbx_description
1 polymer ?
#
loop_
_entity_poly.entity_id
_entity_poly.type
_entity_poly.pdbx_seq_one_letter_code
_entity_poly.pdbx_strand_id
1 'polypeptide(L)'
;MDFQDKRARTLSTDSTSTVSYVSLCLAGIPGKYSGGINESGRPHGSGSFVRDEGGMRYVGSWKDGERFGSGEYYDGNGRFLGNVVWD
;
A
#
# COMPACT_ATOMS: atom_id res chain seq x y z
N MET A 1 4.13 22.31 -6.28
CA MET A 1 3.81 21.00 -5.68
C MET A 1 2.83 20.30 -6.61
N ASP A 2 3.35 19.53 -7.57
CA ASP A 2 2.51 18.83 -8.55
C ASP A 2 1.92 17.56 -7.93
N PHE A 3 0.59 17.55 -7.79
CA PHE A 3 -0.22 16.51 -7.18
C PHE A 3 -0.41 15.27 -8.08
N GLN A 4 0.56 14.93 -8.93
CA GLN A 4 0.41 13.81 -9.88
C GLN A 4 1.62 12.88 -10.05
N ASP A 5 2.60 12.92 -9.15
CA ASP A 5 3.62 11.87 -9.16
C ASP A 5 3.11 10.63 -8.42
N LYS A 6 2.41 9.74 -9.15
CA LYS A 6 2.11 8.36 -8.72
C LYS A 6 3.38 7.48 -8.69
N ARG A 7 4.56 8.07 -8.55
CA ARG A 7 5.81 7.35 -8.36
C ARG A 7 5.89 6.98 -6.90
N ALA A 8 5.55 5.73 -6.65
CA ALA A 8 6.00 4.98 -5.50
C ALA A 8 7.48 5.28 -5.22
N ARG A 9 7.74 6.12 -4.22
CA ARG A 9 9.09 6.48 -3.80
C ARG A 9 9.48 5.46 -2.73
N THR A 10 10.39 4.56 -3.09
CA THR A 10 11.03 3.65 -2.13
C THR A 10 11.81 4.51 -1.14
N LEU A 11 11.29 4.65 0.07
CA LEU A 11 11.98 5.30 1.17
C LEU A 11 12.63 4.19 1.99
N SER A 12 13.87 3.83 1.64
CA SER A 12 14.70 2.96 2.47
C SER A 12 15.10 3.74 3.72
N THR A 13 14.51 3.43 4.88
CA THR A 13 15.02 3.95 6.15
C THR A 13 16.32 3.23 6.53
N ASP A 14 17.21 4.00 7.15
CA ASP A 14 18.64 3.75 7.34
C ASP A 14 19.05 2.34 7.83
N SER A 15 20.19 1.90 7.26
CA SER A 15 21.21 0.88 7.55
C SER A 15 21.10 -0.20 8.65
N THR A 16 20.06 -0.28 9.50
CA THR A 16 19.99 -1.30 10.58
C THR A 16 18.65 -2.02 10.76
N SER A 17 17.61 -1.72 9.97
CA SER A 17 16.38 -2.53 9.92
C SER A 17 15.62 -2.26 8.62
N THR A 18 15.93 -3.00 7.55
CA THR A 18 15.31 -2.82 6.23
C THR A 18 13.90 -3.42 6.21
N VAL A 19 12.91 -2.70 6.74
CA VAL A 19 11.52 -2.88 6.31
C VAL A 19 11.25 -1.88 5.20
N SER A 20 11.43 -2.30 3.94
CA SER A 20 11.24 -1.46 2.75
C SER A 20 9.75 -1.26 2.46
N TYR A 21 9.22 -0.12 2.89
CA TYR A 21 7.89 0.34 2.49
C TYR A 21 7.99 1.45 1.43
N VAL A 22 6.92 1.61 0.69
CA VAL A 22 6.75 2.63 -0.34
C VAL A 22 5.63 3.56 0.09
N SER A 23 5.86 4.87 0.03
CA SER A 23 4.76 5.83 0.18
C SER A 23 3.82 5.75 -1.02
N LEU A 24 2.53 5.52 -0.74
CA LEU A 24 1.48 5.39 -1.74
C LEU A 24 0.31 6.30 -1.38
N CYS A 25 -0.18 7.07 -2.35
CA CYS A 25 -1.42 7.82 -2.23
C CYS A 25 -2.53 7.06 -2.97
N LEU A 26 -3.27 6.22 -2.25
CA LEU A 26 -4.34 5.39 -2.81
C LEU A 26 -5.65 6.17 -2.85
N ALA A 27 -6.12 6.55 -4.05
CA ALA A 27 -7.35 7.35 -4.22
C ALA A 27 -7.37 8.63 -3.36
N GLY A 28 -6.24 9.33 -3.26
CA GLY A 28 -6.09 10.54 -2.44
C GLY A 28 -5.82 10.27 -0.94
N ILE A 29 -5.76 9.01 -0.53
CA ILE A 29 -5.45 8.61 0.84
C ILE A 29 -3.95 8.31 0.95
N PRO A 30 -3.17 9.11 1.71
CA PRO A 30 -1.76 8.83 1.93
C PRO A 30 -1.60 7.61 2.86
N GLY A 31 -0.58 6.82 2.57
CA GLY A 31 -0.19 5.69 3.39
C GLY A 31 1.08 5.02 2.92
N LYS A 32 1.37 3.89 3.55
CA LYS A 32 2.57 3.09 3.32
C LYS A 32 2.17 1.73 2.78
N TYR A 33 2.75 1.37 1.65
CA TYR A 33 2.61 0.06 1.06
C TYR A 33 3.84 -0.80 1.37
N SER A 34 3.62 -2.03 1.78
CA SER A 34 4.65 -3.07 1.93
C SER A 34 4.24 -4.30 1.15
N GLY A 35 5.05 -4.68 0.17
CA GLY A 35 4.77 -5.82 -0.71
C GLY A 35 5.59 -5.78 -1.98
N GLY A 36 5.19 -6.58 -2.96
CA GLY A 36 5.83 -6.62 -4.26
C GLY A 36 5.70 -5.29 -5.01
N ILE A 37 6.75 -4.91 -5.73
CA ILE A 37 6.75 -3.80 -6.69
C ILE A 37 7.15 -4.31 -8.06
N ASN A 38 6.58 -3.73 -9.12
CA ASN A 38 6.99 -4.02 -10.49
C ASN A 38 8.22 -3.19 -10.91
N GLU A 39 8.72 -3.42 -12.12
CA GLU A 39 9.89 -2.70 -12.69
C GLU A 39 9.66 -1.19 -12.82
N SER A 40 8.40 -0.75 -12.88
CA SER A 40 8.02 0.67 -12.87
C SER A 40 7.98 1.26 -11.46
N GLY A 41 8.37 0.49 -10.45
CA GLY A 41 8.35 0.86 -9.04
C GLY A 41 6.97 0.83 -8.40
N ARG A 42 5.92 0.37 -9.08
CA ARG A 42 4.53 0.43 -8.58
C ARG A 42 4.15 -0.82 -7.80
N PRO A 43 3.29 -0.71 -6.77
CA PRO A 43 2.69 -1.86 -6.06
C PRO A 43 2.14 -2.92 -7.03
N HIS A 44 2.56 -4.17 -6.84
CA HIS A 44 2.16 -5.29 -7.68
C HIS A 44 2.22 -6.61 -6.89
N GLY A 45 1.33 -7.55 -7.24
CA GLY A 45 1.20 -8.84 -6.56
C GLY A 45 0.55 -8.70 -5.19
N SER A 46 0.93 -9.54 -4.23
CA SER A 46 0.38 -9.47 -2.87
C SER A 46 1.09 -8.40 -2.04
N GLY A 47 0.32 -7.62 -1.29
CA GLY A 47 0.88 -6.62 -0.40
C GLY A 47 -0.14 -6.02 0.56
N SER A 48 0.37 -5.23 1.50
CA SER A 48 -0.42 -4.51 2.48
C SER A 48 -0.22 -3.01 2.36
N PHE A 49 -1.31 -2.26 2.49
CA PHE A 49 -1.31 -0.81 2.56
C PHE A 49 -1.85 -0.37 3.90
N VAL A 50 -1.10 0.44 4.61
CA VAL A 50 -1.50 1.04 5.89
C VAL A 50 -1.70 2.52 5.68
N ARG A 51 -2.91 3.00 5.97
CA ARG A 51 -3.21 4.43 5.93
C ARG A 51 -2.44 5.15 7.05
N ASP A 52 -1.78 6.26 6.73
CA ASP A 52 -1.03 7.05 7.72
C ASP A 52 -1.97 7.61 8.80
N GLU A 53 -3.17 8.03 8.38
CA GLU A 53 -4.19 8.61 9.24
C GLU A 53 -5.30 7.58 9.54
N GLY A 54 -5.42 7.15 10.79
CA GLY A 54 -6.49 6.25 11.22
C GLY A 54 -6.16 4.74 11.16
N GLY A 55 -4.93 4.38 10.78
CA GLY A 55 -4.36 3.03 10.98
C GLY A 55 -5.03 1.90 10.20
N MET A 56 -6.06 2.19 9.40
CA MET A 56 -6.73 1.19 8.57
C MET A 56 -5.71 0.56 7.62
N ARG A 57 -5.70 -0.77 7.61
CA ARG A 57 -4.87 -1.54 6.70
C ARG A 57 -5.72 -2.32 5.71
N TYR A 58 -5.25 -2.36 4.48
CA TYR A 58 -5.74 -3.25 3.44
C TYR A 58 -4.67 -4.28 3.15
N VAL A 59 -5.05 -5.55 3.07
CA VAL A 59 -4.17 -6.65 2.67
C VAL A 59 -4.82 -7.35 1.49
N GLY A 60 -4.14 -7.44 0.35
CA GLY A 60 -4.73 -8.05 -0.82
C GLY A 60 -3.81 -8.03 -2.02
N SER A 61 -4.41 -8.29 -3.19
CA SER A 61 -3.67 -8.24 -4.45
C SER A 61 -3.63 -6.80 -5.00
N TRP A 62 -2.57 -6.54 -5.75
CA TRP A 62 -2.22 -5.24 -6.31
C TRP A 62 -1.76 -5.41 -7.74
N LYS A 63 -2.10 -4.43 -8.57
CA LYS A 63 -1.68 -4.38 -9.97
C LYS A 63 -1.46 -2.93 -10.36
N ASP A 64 -0.26 -2.63 -10.87
CA ASP A 64 0.13 -1.33 -11.42
C ASP A 64 -0.13 -0.12 -10.51
N GLY A 65 -0.05 -0.34 -9.19
CA GLY A 65 -0.25 0.67 -8.14
C GLY A 65 -1.67 0.75 -7.58
N GLU A 66 -2.58 -0.09 -8.04
CA GLU A 66 -3.97 -0.12 -7.62
C GLU A 66 -4.33 -1.47 -6.99
N ARG A 67 -5.41 -1.48 -6.19
CA ARG A 67 -5.93 -2.70 -5.57
C ARG A 67 -6.57 -3.55 -6.67
N PHE A 68 -6.30 -4.85 -6.67
CA PHE A 68 -6.81 -5.79 -7.66
C PHE A 68 -7.23 -7.09 -6.97
N GLY A 69 -8.17 -7.83 -7.56
CA GLY A 69 -8.61 -9.13 -7.05
C GLY A 69 -9.14 -9.07 -5.61
N SER A 70 -9.01 -10.16 -4.86
CA SER A 70 -9.47 -10.24 -3.48
C SER A 70 -8.54 -9.55 -2.50
N GLY A 71 -9.13 -8.94 -1.47
CA GLY A 71 -8.41 -8.41 -0.32
C GLY A 71 -9.28 -8.29 0.92
N GLU A 72 -8.68 -7.82 1.99
CA GLU A 72 -9.22 -7.75 3.34
C GLU A 72 -8.91 -6.39 3.95
N TYR A 73 -9.87 -5.85 4.68
CA TYR A 73 -9.69 -4.63 5.46
C TYR A 73 -9.59 -4.93 6.95
N TYR A 74 -8.72 -4.19 7.62
CA TYR A 74 -8.63 -4.19 9.07
C TYR A 74 -8.56 -2.75 9.59
N ASP A 75 -9.05 -2.53 10.80
CA ASP A 75 -8.92 -1.24 11.47
C ASP A 75 -7.52 -1.02 12.06
N GLY A 76 -7.28 0.16 12.65
CA GLY A 76 -6.02 0.49 13.32
C GLY A 76 -5.69 -0.36 14.55
N ASN A 77 -6.65 -1.11 15.09
CA ASN A 77 -6.44 -2.08 16.17
C ASN A 77 -6.19 -3.50 15.64
N GLY A 78 -6.17 -3.69 14.31
CA GLY A 78 -6.02 -4.98 13.67
C GLY A 78 -7.30 -5.83 13.63
N ARG A 79 -8.46 -5.26 13.95
CA ARG A 79 -9.75 -5.96 13.82
C ARG A 79 -10.13 -6.11 12.36
N PHE A 80 -10.49 -7.32 11.96
CA PHE A 80 -11.03 -7.58 10.63
C PHE A 80 -12.36 -6.86 10.41
N LEU A 81 -12.44 -6.08 9.34
CA LEU A 81 -13.62 -5.32 8.94
C LEU A 81 -14.42 -6.01 7.83
N GLY A 82 -13.76 -6.81 7.00
CA GLY A 82 -14.41 -7.54 5.91
C GLY A 82 -13.49 -7.83 4.74
N ASN A 83 -13.98 -8.67 3.83
CA ASN A 83 -13.36 -8.94 2.54
C ASN A 83 -13.91 -8.02 1.45
N VAL A 84 -13.11 -7.78 0.42
CA VAL A 84 -13.45 -7.00 -0.77
C VAL A 84 -12.88 -7.70 -2.00
N VAL A 85 -13.53 -7.54 -3.14
CA VAL A 85 -13.01 -7.97 -4.44
C VAL A 85 -13.00 -6.75 -5.35
N TRP A 86 -11.84 -6.50 -5.97
CA TRP A 86 -11.60 -5.45 -6.95
C TRP A 86 -11.43 -6.08 -8.34
N ASP A 87 -12.07 -5.50 -9.34
CA ASP A 87 -11.89 -5.83 -10.76
C ASP A 87 -10.94 -4.83 -11.45
#